data_AF-A0A317JII5-F1
#
_entry.id   AF-A0A317JII5-F1
#
_cell.length_a   1.000
_cell.length_b   1.000
_cell.length_c   1.000
_cell.angle_alpha   90.00
_cell.angle_beta   90.00
_cell.angle_gamma   90.00
#
_symmetry.space_group_name_H-M   'P 1'
#
loop_
_entity.id
_entity.type
_entity.pdbx_description
1 polymer ?
#
loop_
_entity_poly.entity_id
_entity_poly.type
_entity_poly.pdbx_seq_one_letter_code
_entity_poly.pdbx_strand_id
1 'polypeptide(L)' 'MSFKPFKPERYVNHSCDNNTTPGHLCDIANRDIYEGEEITADYSNFSVLNGSFECHCGSSKCRRTVTGCSAD' A
#
# COMPACT_ATOMS: atom_id res chain seq x y z
N MET A 1 -17.44 -14.25 -16.91
CA MET A 1 -16.82 -14.39 -15.58
C MET A 1 -17.32 -13.29 -14.67
N SER A 2 -17.87 -13.62 -13.51
CA SER A 2 -18.30 -12.60 -12.54
C SER A 2 -17.06 -12.04 -11.84
N PHE A 3 -16.74 -10.77 -12.12
CA PHE A 3 -15.64 -10.04 -11.49
C PHE A 3 -15.98 -9.89 -10.01
N LYS A 4 -15.46 -10.78 -9.16
CA LYS A 4 -15.59 -10.59 -7.71
C LYS A 4 -14.79 -9.35 -7.34
N PRO A 5 -15.37 -8.38 -6.62
CA PRO A 5 -14.60 -7.24 -6.13
C PRO A 5 -13.52 -7.78 -5.19
N PHE A 6 -12.26 -7.38 -5.41
CA PHE A 6 -11.12 -7.63 -4.53
C PHE A 6 -11.36 -6.97 -3.18
N LYS A 7 -12.18 -7.62 -2.34
CA LYS A 7 -12.44 -7.24 -0.96
C LYS A 7 -11.86 -8.34 -0.05
N PRO A 8 -11.11 -7.95 0.99
CA PRO A 8 -10.91 -6.58 1.50
C PRO A 8 -9.81 -5.75 0.81
N GLU A 9 -9.06 -6.31 -0.14
CA GLU A 9 -7.74 -5.82 -0.57
C GLU A 9 -7.76 -4.40 -1.18
N ARG A 10 -8.84 -4.02 -1.87
CA ARG A 10 -8.99 -2.68 -2.48
C ARG A 10 -8.98 -1.50 -1.49
N TYR A 11 -9.08 -1.77 -0.19
CA TYR A 11 -9.13 -0.76 0.86
C TYR A 11 -7.81 -0.59 1.61
N VAL A 12 -6.77 -1.34 1.25
CA VAL A 12 -5.44 -1.20 1.85
C VAL A 12 -4.83 0.12 1.41
N ASN A 13 -4.64 1.05 2.34
CA ASN A 13 -4.11 2.38 2.07
C ASN A 13 -2.57 2.42 2.01
N HIS A 14 -2.04 3.55 1.54
CA HIS A 14 -0.61 3.80 1.54
C HIS A 14 -0.09 4.27 2.91
N SER A 15 1.06 3.73 3.32
CA SER A 15 1.95 4.34 4.32
C SER A 15 3.40 4.31 3.85
N CYS A 16 4.16 5.37 4.14
CA CYS A 16 5.61 5.40 3.93
C CYS A 16 6.38 4.54 4.96
N ASP A 17 5.70 4.11 6.02
CA ASP A 17 6.19 3.16 7.03
C ASP A 17 5.15 2.03 7.16
N ASN A 18 4.94 1.33 6.03
CA ASN A 18 3.92 0.31 5.85
C ASN A 18 4.18 -0.95 6.70
N ASN A 19 3.11 -1.62 7.12
CA ASN A 19 3.19 -2.85 7.89
C ASN A 19 3.00 -4.13 7.06
N THR A 20 2.59 -4.02 5.79
CA THR A 20 2.55 -5.16 4.88
C THR A 20 3.23 -4.90 3.54
N THR A 21 3.73 -5.96 2.92
CA THR A 21 4.25 -5.96 1.55
C THR A 21 3.39 -6.89 0.68
N PRO A 22 2.69 -6.35 -0.34
CA PRO A 22 1.99 -7.17 -1.32
C PRO A 22 2.91 -8.17 -2.03
N GLY A 23 2.45 -9.42 -2.14
CA GLY A 23 3.13 -10.51 -2.82
C GLY A 23 2.13 -11.52 -3.40
N HIS A 24 2.23 -11.80 -4.70
CA HIS A 24 1.29 -12.67 -5.42
C HIS A 24 -0.18 -12.24 -5.26
N LEU A 25 -0.97 -13.01 -4.49
CA LEU A 25 -2.40 -12.80 -4.24
C LEU A 25 -2.69 -12.49 -2.77
N CYS A 26 -1.68 -12.06 -2.01
CA CYS A 26 -1.82 -11.70 -0.60
C CYS A 26 -0.89 -10.56 -0.18
N ASP A 27 -1.11 -10.06 1.03
CA ASP A 27 -0.22 -9.14 1.73
C ASP A 27 0.54 -9.91 2.80
N ILE A 28 1.86 -9.70 2.89
CA ILE A 28 2.73 -10.34 3.89
C ILE A 28 3.08 -9.30 4.94
N ALA A 29 2.88 -9.63 6.21
CA ALA A 29 3.24 -8.74 7.31
C ALA A 29 4.77 -8.56 7.42
N ASN A 30 5.22 -7.32 7.55
CA ASN A 30 6.63 -6.96 7.73
C ASN A 30 7.08 -7.01 9.20
N ARG A 31 6.11 -7.02 10.11
CA ARG A 31 6.24 -7.05 11.57
C ARG A 31 4.94 -7.55 12.20
N ASP A 32 4.92 -7.75 13.51
CA ASP A 32 3.68 -7.98 14.24
C ASP A 32 2.72 -6.79 14.05
N ILE A 33 1.44 -7.11 13.81
CA ILE A 33 0.35 -6.15 13.63
C ILE A 33 -0.67 -6.40 14.75
N TYR A 34 -0.86 -5.42 15.62
CA TYR A 34 -1.77 -5.52 16.76
C TYR A 34 -3.20 -5.17 16.36
N GLU A 35 -4.17 -5.60 17.17
CA GLU A 35 -5.58 -5.30 16.96
C GLU A 35 -5.82 -3.78 16.89
N GLY A 36 -6.57 -3.35 15.88
CA GLY A 36 -6.89 -1.94 15.64
C GLY A 36 -5.87 -1.17 14.80
N GLU A 37 -4.70 -1.75 14.49
CA GLU A 37 -3.78 -1.15 13.52
C GLU A 37 -4.35 -1.24 12.08
N GLU A 38 -4.24 -0.15 11.33
CA GLU A 38 -4.57 -0.15 9.91
C GLU A 38 -3.54 -0.96 9.11
N ILE A 39 -4.01 -1.84 8.21
CA ILE A 39 -3.15 -2.53 7.25
C ILE A 39 -2.81 -1.58 6.11
N THR A 40 -1.51 -1.37 5.86
CA THR A 40 -1.01 -0.41 4.88
C THR A 40 0.13 -0.99 4.04
N ALA A 41 0.25 -0.53 2.80
CA ALA A 41 1.28 -0.92 1.84
C ALA A 41 2.06 0.27 1.28
N ASP A 42 3.25 0.04 0.71
CA ASP A 42 4.00 1.09 0.02
C ASP A 42 3.66 1.16 -1.48
N TYR A 43 2.86 2.13 -1.90
CA TYR A 43 2.42 2.29 -3.30
C TYR A 43 3.55 2.64 -4.28
N SER A 44 4.72 3.11 -3.84
CA SER A 44 5.81 3.42 -4.78
C SER A 44 6.36 2.18 -5.46
N ASN A 45 6.27 1.02 -4.80
CA ASN A 45 6.86 -0.23 -5.26
C ASN A 45 5.96 -0.99 -6.24
N PHE A 46 4.76 -0.49 -6.50
CA PHE A 46 3.77 -1.17 -7.31
C PHE A 46 3.51 -0.40 -8.60
N SER A 47 3.38 -1.13 -9.71
CA SER A 47 2.90 -0.62 -11.00
C SER A 47 1.42 -0.19 -10.96
N VAL A 48 0.83 -0.13 -9.77
CA VAL A 48 -0.58 0.25 -9.54
C VAL A 48 -0.73 1.77 -9.57
N LEU A 49 0.33 2.52 -9.26
CA LEU A 49 0.31 3.97 -9.27
C LEU A 49 0.90 4.51 -10.59
N ASN A 50 0.03 4.89 -11.52
CA ASN A 50 0.42 5.65 -12.70
C ASN A 50 0.50 7.15 -12.36
N GLY A 51 1.65 7.60 -11.87
CA GLY A 51 1.92 9.01 -11.56
C GLY A 51 2.35 9.24 -10.11
N SER A 52 1.99 10.40 -9.56
CA SER A 52 2.29 10.78 -8.18
C SER A 52 1.06 11.32 -7.45
N PHE A 53 1.06 11.24 -6.12
CA PHE A 53 0.03 11.82 -5.27
C PHE A 53 0.64 12.42 -3.99
N GLU A 54 -0.09 13.36 -3.37
CA GLU A 54 0.26 13.91 -2.06
C GLU A 54 -0.11 12.92 -0.95
N CYS A 55 0.87 12.58 -0.12
CA CYS A 55 0.76 11.56 0.92
C CYS A 55 0.45 12.18 2.28
N HIS A 56 -0.61 11.68 2.90
CA HIS A 56 -1.06 12.09 4.23
C HIS A 56 -1.04 10.94 5.25
N CYS A 57 -0.15 9.95 5.08
CA CYS A 57 -0.13 8.73 5.90
C CYS A 57 0.19 8.92 7.39
N GLY A 58 0.55 10.13 7.83
CA GLY A 58 0.82 10.44 9.25
C GLY A 58 2.14 9.90 9.81
N SER A 59 2.88 9.07 9.06
CA SER A 59 4.19 8.56 9.49
C SER A 59 5.22 9.69 9.66
N SER A 60 6.09 9.56 10.67
CA SER A 60 7.27 10.43 10.83
C SER A 60 8.26 10.32 9.65
N LYS A 61 8.19 9.23 8.89
CA LYS A 61 8.97 8.99 7.67
C LYS A 61 8.21 9.33 6.38
N CYS A 62 7.12 10.09 6.48
CA CYS A 62 6.30 10.43 5.31
C CYS A 62 7.12 11.15 4.23
N ARG A 63 7.07 10.63 3.00
CA ARG A 63 7.76 11.21 1.83
C ARG A 63 7.05 12.45 1.26
N ARG A 64 5.84 12.76 1.74
CA ARG A 64 4.92 13.84 1.28
C ARG A 64 4.42 13.70 -0.15
N THR A 65 5.25 13.24 -1.07
CA THR A 65 4.86 12.89 -2.43
C THR A 65 5.32 11.47 -2.71
N VAL A 66 4.41 10.64 -3.19
CA VAL A 66 4.69 9.26 -3.56
C VAL A 66 4.52 9.17 -5.06
N THR A 67 5.56 8.69 -5.73
CA THR A 67 5.60 8.48 -7.17
C THR A 67 5.68 7.00 -7.43
N GLY A 68 4.86 6.49 -8.34
CA GLY A 68 4.90 5.10 -8.75
C GLY A 68 6.16 4.84 -9.56
N CYS A 69 6.69 3.63 -9.46
CA CYS A 69 7.78 3.23 -10.34
C CYS A 69 7.22 3.10 -11.77
N SER A 70 7.65 3.98 -12.68
CA SER A 70 7.47 3.76 -14.12
C SER A 70 8.13 2.43 -14.46
N ALA A 71 7.40 1.53 -15.11
CA ALA A 71 8.01 0.37 -15.73
C ALA A 71 8.72 0.84 -17.00
N ASP A 72 10.05 0.88 -16.94
CA ASP A 72 10.90 0.94 -18.14
C ASP A 72 10.98 -0.45 -18.80
#